data_AF-A0A967BD95-F1
#
_entry.id   AF-A0A967BD95-F1
#
_cell.length_a   1.000
_cell.length_b   1.000
_cell.length_c   1.000
_cell.angle_alpha   90.00
_cell.angle_beta   90.00
_cell.angle_gamma   90.00
#
_symmetry.space_group_name_H-M   'P 1'
#
loop_
_entity.id
_entity.type
_entity.pdbx_description
1 polymer ?
#
loop_
_entity_poly.entity_id
_entity_poly.type
_entity_poly.pdbx_seq_one_letter_code
_entity_poly.pdbx_strand_id
1 'polypeptide(L)'
;MSWVYQAQIMAPLLDGNWRHQFAMLPTPYVRSKGEVRIFLGFCDKNMIGRVGYVDVDPSNPSKIKDISTRPLLDIGRPGTFDDNGVVPISIINQDNKLHLYYIGFQLGVRVPYYMFCGLAISTDDGESFVRVTQVPILERNDEELFARCGCHVIREKNLWRMWYVGSIAEGWTLKGQKKVPLYTVRHVTSTDGITWQPEVGQPCITFESDDEHGFGRPFVRRTNDGYEMFLSVRTYSRGYYIARATSNDGLNWEREKNELEIVGISEAGWANENTSYAHTLTVGSDEFLFFNGNGCGKTGFGYAKWIDN
;
A
#
# COMPACT_ATOMS: atom_id res chain seq x y z
N MET A 1 0.30 -24.73 7.43
CA MET A 1 0.98 -23.67 6.67
C MET A 1 0.69 -22.35 7.37
N SER A 2 1.68 -21.50 7.57
CA SER A 2 1.48 -20.23 8.27
C SER A 2 2.54 -19.19 7.89
N TRP A 3 2.20 -17.92 8.12
CA TRP A 3 3.18 -16.83 8.11
C TRP A 3 3.95 -16.83 9.42
N VAL A 4 5.26 -17.01 9.36
CA VAL A 4 6.14 -16.98 10.53
C VAL A 4 6.99 -15.71 10.49
N TYR A 5 6.83 -14.85 11.50
CA TYR A 5 7.64 -13.64 11.64
C TYR A 5 9.13 -13.98 11.60
N GLN A 6 9.90 -13.19 10.85
CA GLN A 6 11.35 -13.40 10.71
C GLN A 6 12.13 -12.27 11.38
N ALA A 7 11.93 -11.03 10.92
CA ALA A 7 12.64 -9.88 11.47
C ALA A 7 11.95 -8.55 11.13
N GLN A 8 12.23 -7.54 11.96
CA GLN A 8 12.16 -6.14 11.54
C GLN A 8 13.29 -5.89 10.54
N ILE A 9 12.98 -5.30 9.38
CA ILE A 9 14.02 -4.95 8.40
C ILE A 9 14.64 -3.62 8.79
N MET A 10 13.79 -2.61 9.08
CA MET A 10 14.28 -1.28 9.38
C MET A 10 13.24 -0.46 10.15
N ALA A 11 13.69 0.28 11.17
CA ALA A 11 12.99 1.43 11.72
C ALA A 11 13.21 2.68 10.83
N PRO A 12 12.45 3.76 10.99
CA PRO A 12 12.75 5.02 10.28
C PRO A 12 14.18 5.50 10.58
N LEU A 13 14.85 6.08 9.59
CA LEU A 13 16.27 6.43 9.68
C LEU A 13 16.55 7.62 10.62
N LEU A 14 15.55 8.43 10.93
CA LEU A 14 15.69 9.63 11.74
C LEU A 14 16.75 10.62 11.20
N ASP A 15 16.92 10.68 9.87
CA ASP A 15 18.06 11.37 9.23
C ASP A 15 18.02 12.91 9.27
N GLY A 16 16.99 13.49 9.90
CA GLY A 16 16.77 14.94 9.98
C GLY A 16 16.34 15.60 8.66
N ASN A 17 16.08 14.81 7.62
CA ASN A 17 15.68 15.26 6.30
C ASN A 17 14.37 14.54 5.88
N TRP A 18 14.34 13.95 4.69
CA TRP A 18 13.14 13.36 4.12
C TRP A 18 12.85 11.93 4.59
N ARG A 19 13.78 11.28 5.32
CA ARG A 19 13.62 9.93 5.90
C ARG A 19 13.66 10.00 7.41
N HIS A 20 12.85 10.90 7.97
CA HIS A 20 12.94 11.25 9.38
C HIS A 20 12.00 10.43 10.28
N GLN A 21 10.73 10.21 9.96
CA GLN A 21 9.79 9.66 10.96
C GLN A 21 9.08 8.36 10.58
N PHE A 22 8.90 8.08 9.30
CA PHE A 22 8.14 6.90 8.85
C PHE A 22 8.85 6.20 7.70
N ALA A 23 8.66 4.89 7.62
CA ALA A 23 8.97 4.05 6.46
C ALA A 23 7.74 3.19 6.16
N MET A 24 6.87 3.66 5.27
CA MET A 24 5.50 3.15 5.09
C MET A 24 5.32 2.39 3.78
N LEU A 25 4.32 1.51 3.75
CA LEU A 25 3.82 0.82 2.56
C LEU A 25 4.93 0.04 1.82
N PRO A 26 5.59 -0.93 2.49
CA PRO A 26 6.68 -1.69 1.88
C PRO A 26 6.21 -2.36 0.58
N THR A 27 6.67 -1.87 -0.57
CA THR A 27 6.23 -2.30 -1.90
C THR A 27 7.39 -3.03 -2.58
N PRO A 28 7.51 -4.35 -2.36
CA PRO A 28 8.64 -5.15 -2.83
C PRO A 28 8.56 -5.44 -4.34
N TYR A 29 9.74 -5.52 -4.96
CA TYR A 29 9.96 -5.84 -6.38
C TYR A 29 11.30 -6.56 -6.53
N VAL A 30 11.37 -7.60 -7.37
CA VAL A 30 12.64 -8.26 -7.70
C VAL A 30 13.30 -7.52 -8.85
N ARG A 31 14.47 -6.94 -8.59
CA ARG A 31 15.26 -6.21 -9.58
C ARG A 31 15.79 -7.11 -10.68
N SER A 32 16.15 -6.51 -11.81
CA SER A 32 16.81 -7.19 -12.92
C SER A 32 18.10 -7.93 -12.51
N LYS A 33 18.80 -7.44 -11.48
CA LYS A 33 20.02 -8.03 -10.92
C LYS A 33 19.77 -9.08 -9.83
N GLY A 34 18.51 -9.40 -9.52
CA GLY A 34 18.11 -10.43 -8.56
C GLY A 34 17.99 -9.97 -7.10
N GLU A 35 18.29 -8.71 -6.78
CA GLU A 35 18.04 -8.12 -5.46
C GLU A 35 16.55 -7.88 -5.25
N VAL A 36 16.09 -7.90 -3.99
CA VAL A 36 14.74 -7.46 -3.65
C VAL A 36 14.80 -5.99 -3.28
N ARG A 37 14.16 -5.13 -4.08
CA ARG A 37 13.95 -3.72 -3.79
C ARG A 37 12.62 -3.53 -3.10
N ILE A 38 12.61 -2.87 -1.96
CA ILE A 38 11.39 -2.52 -1.23
C ILE A 38 11.21 -1.01 -1.32
N PHE A 39 10.27 -0.57 -2.16
CA PHE A 39 9.91 0.84 -2.22
C PHE A 39 9.12 1.23 -0.97
N LEU A 40 9.42 2.39 -0.41
CA LEU A 40 8.83 2.89 0.84
C LEU A 40 8.48 4.36 0.71
N GLY A 41 7.41 4.75 1.41
CA GLY A 41 7.11 6.14 1.68
C GLY A 41 7.89 6.60 2.92
N PHE A 42 8.87 7.47 2.71
CA PHE A 42 9.62 8.07 3.79
C PHE A 42 9.11 9.47 4.09
N CYS A 43 8.81 9.75 5.36
CA CYS A 43 8.26 11.04 5.77
C CYS A 43 9.32 11.93 6.43
N ASP A 44 9.30 13.21 6.05
CA ASP A 44 10.02 14.25 6.79
C ASP A 44 9.33 14.59 8.13
N LYS A 45 9.89 15.57 8.85
CA LYS A 45 9.37 16.03 10.15
C LYS A 45 7.95 16.61 10.09
N ASN A 46 7.48 17.00 8.91
CA ASN A 46 6.16 17.56 8.68
C ASN A 46 5.19 16.51 8.12
N MET A 47 5.55 15.22 8.16
CA MET A 47 4.74 14.12 7.63
C MET A 47 4.59 14.13 6.10
N ILE A 48 5.47 14.83 5.38
CA ILE A 48 5.43 14.86 3.91
C ILE A 48 6.24 13.68 3.38
N GLY A 49 5.52 12.73 2.77
CA GLY A 49 6.07 11.50 2.21
C GLY A 49 6.80 11.72 0.88
N ARG A 50 7.88 10.97 0.67
CA ARG A 50 8.60 10.84 -0.62
C ARG A 50 8.96 9.37 -0.85
N VAL A 51 9.01 8.94 -2.10
CA VAL A 51 9.34 7.54 -2.41
C VAL A 51 10.83 7.32 -2.34
N GLY A 52 11.25 6.38 -1.49
CA GLY A 52 12.60 5.84 -1.37
C GLY A 52 12.63 4.33 -1.61
N TYR A 53 13.79 3.70 -1.45
CA TYR A 53 13.91 2.24 -1.38
C TYR A 53 14.87 1.77 -0.30
N VAL A 54 14.70 0.50 0.07
CA VAL A 54 15.70 -0.35 0.73
C VAL A 54 15.89 -1.60 -0.11
N ASP A 55 17.11 -1.87 -0.54
CA ASP A 55 17.48 -3.11 -1.24
C ASP A 55 17.95 -4.13 -0.21
N VAL A 56 17.47 -5.37 -0.33
CA VAL A 56 17.77 -6.45 0.61
C VAL A 56 18.18 -7.72 -0.10
N ASP A 57 18.81 -8.62 0.64
CA ASP A 57 19.13 -9.95 0.12
C ASP A 57 17.86 -10.76 -0.20
N PRO A 58 17.75 -11.36 -1.40
CA PRO A 58 16.57 -12.15 -1.80
C PRO A 58 16.34 -13.39 -0.93
N SER A 59 17.38 -13.96 -0.34
CA SER A 59 17.29 -15.14 0.54
C SER A 59 17.10 -14.77 2.01
N ASN A 60 17.43 -13.53 2.37
CA ASN A 60 17.29 -13.03 3.74
C ASN A 60 17.01 -11.52 3.73
N PRO A 61 15.73 -11.12 3.67
CA PRO A 61 15.33 -9.71 3.66
C PRO A 61 15.78 -8.87 4.86
N SER A 62 16.25 -9.47 5.96
CA SER A 62 16.86 -8.71 7.07
C SER A 62 18.25 -8.16 6.74
N LYS A 63 18.92 -8.68 5.70
CA LYS A 63 20.22 -8.21 5.24
C LYS A 63 20.05 -7.07 4.23
N ILE A 64 20.10 -5.83 4.72
CA ILE A 64 20.09 -4.64 3.89
C ILE A 64 21.38 -4.54 3.07
N LYS A 65 21.24 -4.29 1.76
CA LYS A 65 22.33 -4.09 0.80
C LYS A 65 22.55 -2.63 0.46
N ASP A 66 21.45 -1.88 0.27
CA ASP A 66 21.51 -0.47 -0.07
C ASP A 66 20.24 0.27 0.37
N ILE A 67 20.34 1.59 0.54
CA ILE A 67 19.22 2.46 0.88
C ILE A 67 19.33 3.72 0.03
N SER A 68 18.23 4.08 -0.64
CA SER A 68 18.17 5.27 -1.49
C SER A 68 18.62 6.52 -0.73
N THR A 69 19.62 7.24 -1.24
CA THR A 69 20.14 8.49 -0.65
C THR A 69 19.37 9.74 -1.07
N ARG A 70 18.57 9.64 -2.13
CA ARG A 70 17.69 10.69 -2.65
C ARG A 70 16.27 10.13 -2.91
N PRO A 71 15.23 10.98 -2.91
CA PRO A 71 13.90 10.57 -3.37
C PRO A 71 13.95 10.08 -4.81
N LEU A 72 13.20 9.02 -5.11
CA LEU A 72 12.97 8.51 -6.46
C LEU A 72 11.77 9.20 -7.12
N LEU A 73 10.81 9.61 -6.28
CA LEU A 73 9.67 10.45 -6.61
C LEU A 73 9.48 11.45 -5.45
N ASP A 74 9.74 12.73 -5.74
CA ASP A 74 9.45 13.83 -4.82
C ASP A 74 8.00 14.30 -4.96
N ILE A 75 7.52 15.21 -4.11
CA ILE A 75 6.17 15.79 -4.17
C ILE A 75 5.89 16.51 -5.49
N GLY A 76 4.60 16.69 -5.79
CA GLY A 76 4.15 17.43 -6.95
C GLY A 76 4.42 18.94 -6.83
N ARG A 77 4.19 19.67 -7.92
CA ARG A 77 4.25 21.14 -7.87
C ARG A 77 3.07 21.68 -7.03
N PRO A 78 3.19 22.87 -6.43
CA PRO A 78 2.09 23.43 -5.64
C PRO A 78 0.75 23.41 -6.39
N GLY A 79 -0.29 22.89 -5.73
CA GLY A 79 -1.64 22.77 -6.25
C GLY A 79 -1.96 21.48 -7.01
N THR A 80 -1.01 20.56 -7.23
CA THR A 80 -1.33 19.22 -7.74
C THR A 80 -1.85 18.31 -6.63
N PHE A 81 -2.39 17.15 -7.01
CA PHE A 81 -3.02 16.20 -6.08
C PHE A 81 -2.07 15.54 -5.07
N ASP A 82 -0.78 15.72 -5.29
CA ASP A 82 0.32 15.06 -4.61
C ASP A 82 1.37 16.07 -4.11
N ASP A 83 0.96 17.32 -3.93
CA ASP A 83 1.81 18.43 -3.50
C ASP A 83 2.18 18.37 -2.00
N ASN A 84 1.47 17.57 -1.19
CA ASN A 84 1.72 17.43 0.24
C ASN A 84 2.04 15.97 0.64
N GLY A 85 2.65 15.22 -0.27
CA GLY A 85 3.24 13.92 0.02
C GLY A 85 2.92 12.87 -1.03
N VAL A 86 3.88 11.97 -1.25
CA VAL A 86 3.75 10.78 -2.10
C VAL A 86 4.25 9.54 -1.39
N VAL A 87 3.53 8.43 -1.52
CA VAL A 87 3.94 7.12 -1.00
C VAL A 87 3.64 6.02 -2.00
N PRO A 88 4.51 5.00 -2.14
CA PRO A 88 4.28 3.89 -3.06
C PRO A 88 3.13 3.02 -2.57
N ILE A 89 2.39 2.38 -3.48
CA ILE A 89 1.33 1.44 -3.08
C ILE A 89 1.31 0.14 -3.86
N SER A 90 1.55 0.20 -5.17
CA SER A 90 1.55 -0.95 -6.07
C SER A 90 2.56 -0.76 -7.19
N ILE A 91 3.28 -1.82 -7.50
CA ILE A 91 4.33 -1.85 -8.52
C ILE A 91 4.07 -3.01 -9.48
N ILE A 92 4.19 -2.75 -10.77
CA ILE A 92 4.13 -3.79 -11.80
C ILE A 92 5.18 -3.51 -12.87
N ASN A 93 5.91 -4.54 -13.27
CA ASN A 93 6.84 -4.47 -14.38
C ASN A 93 6.09 -4.83 -15.68
N GLN A 94 6.08 -3.90 -16.63
CA GLN A 94 5.48 -4.05 -17.93
C GLN A 94 6.47 -3.62 -19.01
N ASP A 95 6.90 -4.55 -19.86
CA ASP A 95 7.82 -4.28 -20.98
C ASP A 95 9.10 -3.55 -20.55
N ASN A 96 9.72 -4.02 -19.45
CA ASN A 96 10.89 -3.42 -18.80
C ASN A 96 10.68 -1.99 -18.27
N LYS A 97 9.42 -1.60 -18.03
CA LYS A 97 9.06 -0.34 -17.38
C LYS A 97 8.32 -0.63 -16.09
N LEU A 98 8.81 -0.09 -14.99
CA LEU A 98 8.11 -0.20 -13.71
C LEU A 98 7.03 0.87 -13.63
N HIS A 99 5.80 0.41 -13.51
CA HIS A 99 4.64 1.25 -13.27
C HIS A 99 4.40 1.30 -11.77
N LEU A 100 4.80 2.40 -11.14
CA LEU A 100 4.55 2.68 -9.74
C LEU A 100 3.26 3.45 -9.61
N TYR A 101 2.22 2.78 -9.13
CA TYR A 101 1.05 3.43 -8.61
C TYR A 101 1.38 3.95 -7.21
N TYR A 102 1.01 5.20 -6.95
CA TYR A 102 1.31 5.89 -5.69
C TYR A 102 0.08 6.64 -5.17
N ILE A 103 0.09 6.94 -3.88
CA ILE A 103 -0.90 7.82 -3.25
C ILE A 103 -0.31 9.22 -3.19
N GLY A 104 -1.03 10.19 -3.76
CA GLY A 104 -0.78 11.61 -3.58
C GLY A 104 -1.67 12.18 -2.47
N PHE A 105 -1.11 13.06 -1.64
CA PHE A 105 -1.82 13.74 -0.57
C PHE A 105 -1.96 15.23 -0.83
N GLN A 106 -3.16 15.77 -0.57
CA GLN A 106 -3.42 17.21 -0.48
C GLN A 106 -3.99 17.54 0.89
N LEU A 107 -3.60 18.67 1.48
CA LEU A 107 -4.22 19.15 2.70
C LEU A 107 -5.54 19.88 2.43
N GLY A 108 -6.52 19.65 3.29
CA GLY A 108 -7.79 20.38 3.27
C GLY A 108 -7.90 21.34 4.45
N VAL A 109 -8.66 22.43 4.25
CA VAL A 109 -8.96 23.38 5.34
C VAL A 109 -10.13 22.88 6.21
N ARG A 110 -11.17 22.31 5.60
CA ARG A 110 -12.38 21.84 6.30
C ARG A 110 -12.39 20.33 6.57
N VAL A 111 -11.61 19.58 5.81
CA VAL A 111 -11.34 18.15 5.98
C VAL A 111 -9.83 17.98 6.14
N PRO A 112 -9.34 16.97 6.88
CA PRO A 112 -7.91 16.81 7.13
C PRO A 112 -7.06 16.75 5.86
N TYR A 113 -7.48 16.00 4.85
CA TYR A 113 -6.72 15.79 3.62
C TYR A 113 -7.58 15.14 2.52
N TYR A 114 -7.04 15.08 1.31
CA TYR A 114 -7.53 14.27 0.19
C TYR A 114 -6.45 13.26 -0.20
N MET A 115 -6.85 12.11 -0.74
CA MET A 115 -5.91 11.08 -1.20
C MET A 115 -6.31 10.56 -2.58
N PHE A 116 -5.44 10.70 -3.57
CA PHE A 116 -5.75 10.24 -4.92
C PHE A 116 -4.62 9.39 -5.49
N CYS A 117 -4.98 8.49 -6.40
CA CYS A 117 -4.04 7.61 -7.07
C CYS A 117 -3.32 8.35 -8.20
N GLY A 118 -1.99 8.31 -8.18
CA GLY A 118 -1.13 8.69 -9.29
C GLY A 118 -0.42 7.49 -9.92
N LEU A 119 0.15 7.72 -11.11
CA LEU A 119 1.03 6.78 -11.79
C LEU A 119 2.35 7.47 -12.13
N ALA A 120 3.46 6.81 -11.82
CA ALA A 120 4.79 7.19 -12.25
C ALA A 120 5.50 5.99 -12.88
N ILE A 121 6.33 6.24 -13.89
CA ILE A 121 7.02 5.21 -14.65
C ILE A 121 8.53 5.35 -14.43
N SER A 122 9.18 4.22 -14.15
CA SER A 122 10.64 4.07 -14.21
C SER A 122 11.04 3.28 -15.44
N THR A 123 12.12 3.72 -16.08
CA THR A 123 12.78 3.02 -17.21
C THR A 123 14.21 2.61 -16.85
N ASP A 124 14.61 2.77 -15.59
CA ASP A 124 15.95 2.56 -15.05
C ASP A 124 15.94 1.58 -13.87
N ASP A 125 15.05 0.58 -13.92
CA ASP A 125 14.89 -0.48 -12.89
C ASP A 125 14.63 0.07 -11.49
N GLY A 126 13.85 1.15 -11.43
CA GLY A 126 13.40 1.78 -10.20
C GLY A 126 14.44 2.67 -9.55
N GLU A 127 15.38 3.26 -10.29
CA GLU A 127 16.33 4.27 -9.77
C GLU A 127 15.73 5.68 -9.76
N SER A 128 14.78 5.95 -10.66
CA SER A 128 13.97 7.17 -10.70
C SER A 128 12.59 6.93 -11.30
N PHE A 129 11.61 7.77 -10.93
CA PHE A 129 10.26 7.71 -11.47
C PHE A 129 9.81 9.05 -12.03
N VAL A 130 9.15 9.02 -13.19
CA VAL A 130 8.55 10.19 -13.84
C VAL A 130 7.03 10.04 -13.81
N ARG A 131 6.33 11.06 -13.32
CA ARG A 131 4.86 11.09 -13.33
C ARG A 131 4.33 10.99 -14.75
N VAL A 132 3.30 10.17 -14.94
CA VAL A 132 2.58 10.09 -16.22
C VAL A 132 1.73 11.33 -16.46
N THR A 133 1.12 11.86 -15.40
CA THR A 133 0.25 13.04 -15.44
C THR A 133 0.37 13.84 -14.13
N GLN A 134 -0.05 15.11 -14.17
CA GLN A 134 -0.10 16.01 -13.01
C GLN A 134 -1.45 16.00 -12.27
N VAL A 135 -2.44 15.30 -12.82
CA VAL A 135 -3.73 15.02 -12.19
C VAL A 135 -3.80 13.55 -11.76
N PRO A 136 -4.70 13.17 -10.84
CA PRO A 136 -4.92 11.76 -10.52
C PRO A 136 -5.24 10.92 -11.74
N ILE A 137 -4.83 9.65 -11.73
CA ILE A 137 -5.33 8.64 -12.69
C ILE A 137 -6.70 8.09 -12.27
N LEU A 138 -7.07 8.27 -11.00
CA LEU A 138 -8.42 8.08 -10.47
C LEU A 138 -8.92 9.42 -9.92
N GLU A 139 -9.57 10.21 -10.78
CA GLU A 139 -10.14 11.49 -10.38
C GLU A 139 -11.43 11.31 -9.56
N ARG A 140 -11.75 12.23 -8.67
CA ARG A 140 -12.98 12.18 -7.87
C ARG A 140 -14.24 12.13 -8.74
N ASN A 141 -15.27 11.48 -8.20
CA ASN A 141 -16.63 11.48 -8.72
C ASN A 141 -17.60 11.74 -7.55
N ASP A 142 -18.90 11.86 -7.83
CA ASP A 142 -19.91 12.20 -6.82
C ASP A 142 -20.08 11.15 -5.70
N GLU A 143 -19.64 9.91 -5.92
CA GLU A 143 -19.65 8.86 -4.89
C GLU A 143 -18.35 8.79 -4.09
N GLU A 144 -17.24 9.23 -4.69
CA GLU A 144 -15.87 9.02 -4.21
C GLU A 144 -15.10 10.35 -4.16
N LEU A 145 -15.64 11.32 -3.42
CA LEU A 145 -15.20 12.71 -3.41
C LEU A 145 -13.83 12.96 -2.76
N PHE A 146 -13.50 12.21 -1.72
CA PHE A 146 -12.39 12.54 -0.81
C PHE A 146 -11.18 11.63 -0.98
N ALA A 147 -11.41 10.40 -1.42
CA ALA A 147 -10.32 9.48 -1.71
C ALA A 147 -10.66 8.51 -2.84
N ARG A 148 -9.70 8.32 -3.74
CA ARG A 148 -9.65 7.25 -4.74
C ARG A 148 -8.20 6.81 -4.89
N CYS A 149 -7.73 6.02 -3.94
CA CYS A 149 -6.30 5.78 -3.72
C CYS A 149 -6.06 4.38 -3.17
N GLY A 150 -4.85 4.12 -2.64
CA GLY A 150 -4.60 2.89 -1.89
C GLY A 150 -4.82 1.65 -2.73
N CYS A 151 -4.34 1.65 -3.98
CA CYS A 151 -4.67 0.64 -4.96
C CYS A 151 -3.67 -0.52 -5.02
N HIS A 152 -4.14 -1.65 -5.56
CA HIS A 152 -3.29 -2.71 -6.08
C HIS A 152 -3.72 -3.06 -7.49
N VAL A 153 -2.74 -3.13 -8.38
CA VAL A 153 -2.96 -3.38 -9.80
C VAL A 153 -2.32 -4.70 -10.19
N ILE A 154 -3.11 -5.55 -10.84
CA ILE A 154 -2.59 -6.71 -11.57
C ILE A 154 -2.94 -6.57 -13.05
N ARG A 155 -2.14 -7.19 -13.91
CA ARG A 155 -2.44 -7.33 -15.32
C ARG A 155 -2.67 -8.80 -15.65
N GLU A 156 -3.81 -9.08 -16.28
CA GLU A 156 -4.20 -10.41 -16.72
C GLU A 156 -4.47 -10.37 -18.22
N LYS A 157 -3.52 -10.92 -19.00
CA LYS A 157 -3.54 -10.84 -20.47
C LYS A 157 -3.58 -9.37 -20.94
N ASN A 158 -4.72 -8.95 -21.49
CA ASN A 158 -4.95 -7.61 -22.05
C ASN A 158 -5.77 -6.71 -21.12
N LEU A 159 -6.13 -7.18 -19.92
CA LEU A 159 -6.94 -6.44 -18.96
C LEU A 159 -6.10 -6.09 -17.73
N TRP A 160 -6.13 -4.82 -17.37
CA TRP A 160 -5.64 -4.35 -16.08
C TRP A 160 -6.80 -4.32 -15.11
N ARG A 161 -6.57 -4.82 -13.89
CA ARG A 161 -7.54 -4.81 -12.81
C ARG A 161 -6.95 -4.05 -11.64
N MET A 162 -7.76 -3.18 -11.05
CA MET A 162 -7.38 -2.41 -9.88
C MET A 162 -8.41 -2.61 -8.77
N TRP A 163 -7.92 -2.98 -7.59
CA TRP A 163 -8.66 -2.85 -6.35
C TRP A 163 -8.12 -1.65 -5.60
N TYR A 164 -8.99 -0.78 -5.11
CA TYR A 164 -8.57 0.47 -4.51
C TYR A 164 -9.50 0.91 -3.40
N VAL A 165 -9.00 1.79 -2.55
CA VAL A 165 -9.76 2.40 -1.47
C VAL A 165 -10.44 3.66 -2.00
N GLY A 166 -11.78 3.64 -2.00
CA GLY A 166 -12.64 4.75 -2.39
C GLY A 166 -13.43 5.29 -1.20
N SER A 167 -13.59 6.60 -1.09
CA SER A 167 -14.51 7.16 -0.08
C SER A 167 -15.95 6.79 -0.35
N ILE A 168 -16.72 6.69 0.73
CA ILE A 168 -18.17 6.70 0.65
C ILE A 168 -18.69 8.14 0.72
N ALA A 169 -19.98 8.33 0.46
CA ALA A 169 -20.60 9.65 0.34
C ALA A 169 -20.39 10.55 1.58
N GLU A 170 -20.47 9.98 2.78
CA GLU A 170 -20.23 10.70 4.04
C GLU A 170 -18.78 11.18 4.16
N GLY A 171 -17.83 10.40 3.62
CA GLY A 171 -16.40 10.69 3.51
C GLY A 171 -15.61 10.72 4.82
N TRP A 172 -16.21 11.23 5.89
CA TRP A 172 -15.58 11.49 7.18
C TRP A 172 -16.52 11.25 8.34
N THR A 173 -15.96 10.81 9.44
CA THR A 173 -16.64 10.58 10.72
C THR A 173 -15.74 11.02 11.88
N LEU A 174 -16.29 11.05 13.09
CA LEU A 174 -15.57 11.44 14.29
C LEU A 174 -15.16 10.21 15.10
N LYS A 175 -13.85 10.13 15.41
CA LYS A 175 -13.30 9.27 16.45
C LYS A 175 -12.90 10.17 17.61
N GLY A 176 -13.80 10.33 18.58
CA GLY A 176 -13.69 11.39 19.59
C GLY A 176 -13.75 12.77 18.94
N GLN A 177 -12.68 13.57 19.09
CA GLN A 177 -12.59 14.89 18.44
C GLN A 177 -11.87 14.84 17.07
N LYS A 178 -11.27 13.70 16.70
CA LYS A 178 -10.49 13.58 15.47
C LYS A 178 -11.39 13.16 14.31
N LYS A 179 -11.36 13.91 13.21
CA LYS A 179 -11.93 13.44 11.94
C LYS A 179 -11.10 12.27 11.41
N VAL A 180 -11.77 11.15 11.18
CA VAL A 180 -11.22 9.99 10.50
C VAL A 180 -12.04 9.73 9.24
N PRO A 181 -11.42 9.23 8.19
CA PRO A 181 -12.14 9.04 6.95
C PRO A 181 -12.96 7.74 6.93
N LEU A 182 -13.93 7.71 6.02
CA LEU A 182 -14.77 6.56 5.70
C LEU A 182 -14.47 6.07 4.29
N TYR A 183 -13.92 4.85 4.17
CA TYR A 183 -13.56 4.27 2.87
C TYR A 183 -13.94 2.79 2.75
N THR A 184 -14.32 2.37 1.55
CA THR A 184 -14.54 0.96 1.15
C THR A 184 -13.51 0.52 0.11
N VAL A 185 -13.41 -0.79 -0.16
CA VAL A 185 -12.62 -1.27 -1.30
C VAL A 185 -13.53 -1.40 -2.52
N ARG A 186 -13.10 -0.82 -3.63
CA ARG A 186 -13.78 -0.82 -4.92
C ARG A 186 -12.89 -1.40 -6.01
N HIS A 187 -13.49 -1.75 -7.14
CA HIS A 187 -12.83 -2.33 -8.30
C HIS A 187 -13.12 -1.54 -9.58
N VAL A 188 -12.07 -1.39 -10.40
CA VAL A 188 -12.13 -0.85 -11.77
C VAL A 188 -11.19 -1.64 -12.67
N THR A 189 -11.37 -1.48 -13.98
CA THR A 189 -10.56 -2.11 -15.02
C THR A 189 -9.99 -1.07 -15.98
N SER A 190 -8.95 -1.47 -16.71
CA SER A 190 -8.33 -0.64 -17.74
C SER A 190 -7.76 -1.50 -18.85
N THR A 191 -7.64 -0.93 -20.05
CA THR A 191 -6.94 -1.54 -21.20
C THR A 191 -5.49 -1.05 -21.33
N ASP A 192 -5.13 0.05 -20.67
CA ASP A 192 -3.82 0.70 -20.78
C ASP A 192 -3.09 0.88 -19.43
N GLY A 193 -3.76 0.63 -18.30
CA GLY A 193 -3.23 0.85 -16.95
C GLY A 193 -3.23 2.32 -16.50
N ILE A 194 -3.78 3.23 -17.31
CA ILE A 194 -3.78 4.68 -17.07
C ILE A 194 -5.21 5.19 -16.95
N THR A 195 -6.08 4.78 -17.88
CA THR A 195 -7.48 5.18 -17.96
C THR A 195 -8.36 4.06 -17.41
N TRP A 196 -9.10 4.34 -16.34
CA TRP A 196 -9.84 3.33 -15.59
C TRP A 196 -11.35 3.47 -15.80
N GLN A 197 -12.04 2.34 -15.86
CA GLN A 197 -13.48 2.22 -16.09
C GLN A 197 -14.08 1.07 -15.24
N PRO A 198 -15.35 1.18 -14.81
CA PRO A 198 -16.23 2.36 -14.93
C PRO A 198 -15.73 3.57 -14.11
N GLU A 199 -16.30 4.75 -14.37
CA GLU A 199 -15.94 5.99 -13.65
C GLU A 199 -16.13 5.87 -12.13
N VAL A 200 -17.22 5.23 -11.71
CA VAL A 200 -17.51 4.87 -10.32
C VAL A 200 -17.11 3.41 -10.12
N GLY A 201 -16.16 3.15 -9.21
CA GLY A 201 -15.71 1.78 -8.97
C GLY A 201 -16.78 0.92 -8.31
N GLN A 202 -16.85 -0.35 -8.74
CA GLN A 202 -17.75 -1.34 -8.17
C GLN A 202 -17.32 -1.67 -6.73
N PRO A 203 -18.18 -1.52 -5.71
CA PRO A 203 -17.85 -1.94 -4.34
C PRO A 203 -17.58 -3.45 -4.25
N CYS A 204 -16.52 -3.84 -3.53
CA CYS A 204 -16.08 -5.23 -3.37
C CYS A 204 -15.86 -5.66 -1.91
N ILE A 205 -15.41 -4.74 -1.03
CA ILE A 205 -15.34 -4.96 0.42
C ILE A 205 -15.96 -3.77 1.14
N THR A 206 -16.85 -4.04 2.09
CA THR A 206 -17.51 -3.06 2.95
C THR A 206 -17.26 -3.37 4.43
N PHE A 207 -17.73 -2.50 5.31
CA PHE A 207 -17.65 -2.69 6.76
C PHE A 207 -18.48 -3.90 7.20
N GLU A 208 -17.90 -4.77 8.03
CA GLU A 208 -18.64 -5.89 8.64
C GLU A 208 -19.11 -5.59 10.07
N SER A 209 -18.68 -4.47 10.64
CA SER A 209 -19.12 -4.02 11.96
C SER A 209 -19.05 -2.50 12.09
N ASP A 210 -19.77 -1.96 13.07
CA ASP A 210 -19.74 -0.54 13.42
C ASP A 210 -18.39 -0.07 13.98
N ASP A 211 -17.48 -1.00 14.32
CA ASP A 211 -16.13 -0.66 14.75
C ASP A 211 -15.21 -0.34 13.56
N GLU A 212 -15.57 -0.73 12.33
CA GLU A 212 -14.78 -0.46 11.13
C GLU A 212 -15.13 0.90 10.52
N HIS A 213 -14.11 1.59 10.02
CA HIS A 213 -14.33 2.86 9.35
C HIS A 213 -13.44 3.07 8.12
N GLY A 214 -12.55 2.14 7.80
CA GLY A 214 -11.76 2.28 6.58
C GLY A 214 -10.88 1.10 6.31
N PHE A 215 -10.39 1.06 5.07
CA PHE A 215 -9.44 0.06 4.62
C PHE A 215 -8.17 0.74 4.09
N GLY A 216 -7.09 -0.02 4.02
CA GLY A 216 -5.82 0.41 3.43
C GLY A 216 -5.14 -0.74 2.73
N ARG A 217 -4.51 -0.45 1.58
CA ARG A 217 -3.71 -1.40 0.79
C ARG A 217 -4.37 -2.78 0.61
N PRO A 218 -5.33 -2.93 -0.31
CA PRO A 218 -5.88 -4.22 -0.71
C PRO A 218 -4.88 -4.89 -1.67
N PHE A 219 -3.85 -5.55 -1.15
CA PHE A 219 -2.93 -6.31 -1.98
C PHE A 219 -3.64 -7.57 -2.48
N VAL A 220 -3.66 -7.79 -3.80
CA VAL A 220 -4.37 -8.92 -4.43
C VAL A 220 -3.41 -9.76 -5.24
N ARG A 221 -3.51 -11.08 -5.10
CA ARG A 221 -2.77 -12.03 -5.93
C ARG A 221 -3.69 -13.11 -6.49
N ARG A 222 -3.27 -13.69 -7.61
CA ARG A 222 -3.90 -14.87 -8.19
C ARG A 222 -3.48 -16.12 -7.42
N THR A 223 -4.43 -17.02 -7.20
CA THR A 223 -4.20 -18.36 -6.65
C THR A 223 -4.71 -19.40 -7.65
N ASN A 224 -4.50 -20.69 -7.37
CA ASN A 224 -5.04 -21.76 -8.22
C ASN A 224 -6.59 -21.75 -8.26
N ASP A 225 -7.22 -21.36 -7.15
CA ASP A 225 -8.67 -21.41 -6.97
C ASP A 225 -9.36 -20.05 -7.19
N GLY A 226 -8.60 -18.99 -7.48
CA GLY A 226 -9.18 -17.66 -7.60
C GLY A 226 -8.17 -16.55 -7.28
N TYR A 227 -8.55 -15.72 -6.32
CA TYR A 227 -7.78 -14.59 -5.83
C TYR A 227 -7.73 -14.64 -4.31
N GLU A 228 -6.66 -14.08 -3.78
CA GLU A 228 -6.49 -13.79 -2.37
C GLU A 228 -6.14 -12.32 -2.21
N MET A 229 -6.73 -11.69 -1.20
CA MET A 229 -6.48 -10.32 -0.81
C MET A 229 -5.95 -10.28 0.62
N PHE A 230 -4.86 -9.55 0.82
CA PHE A 230 -4.48 -9.06 2.14
C PHE A 230 -4.84 -7.58 2.22
N LEU A 231 -5.66 -7.19 3.19
CA LEU A 231 -6.09 -5.82 3.36
C LEU A 231 -5.88 -5.32 4.79
N SER A 232 -5.58 -4.04 4.94
CA SER A 232 -5.48 -3.40 6.26
C SER A 232 -6.85 -2.89 6.65
N VAL A 233 -7.44 -3.44 7.71
CA VAL A 233 -8.73 -3.02 8.25
C VAL A 233 -8.49 -2.01 9.36
N ARG A 234 -9.19 -0.88 9.33
CA ARG A 234 -9.05 0.20 10.30
C ARG A 234 -10.28 0.29 11.19
N THR A 235 -10.05 0.26 12.50
CA THR A 235 -11.12 0.31 13.49
C THR A 235 -11.04 1.49 14.46
N TYR A 236 -12.16 1.81 15.10
CA TYR A 236 -12.21 2.79 16.18
C TYR A 236 -11.57 2.25 17.45
N SER A 237 -11.76 0.98 17.80
CA SER A 237 -11.27 0.43 19.06
C SER A 237 -9.75 0.26 19.11
N ARG A 238 -9.15 -0.37 18.09
CA ARG A 238 -7.78 -0.91 18.16
C ARG A 238 -6.84 -0.42 17.08
N GLY A 239 -7.32 0.32 16.07
CA GLY A 239 -6.46 0.81 14.99
C GLY A 239 -6.43 -0.14 13.80
N TYR A 240 -5.25 -0.41 13.24
CA TYR A 240 -5.12 -1.27 12.06
C TYR A 240 -4.82 -2.73 12.42
N TYR A 241 -5.39 -3.65 11.66
CA TYR A 241 -4.93 -5.04 11.58
C TYR A 241 -4.97 -5.50 10.12
N ILE A 242 -4.27 -6.59 9.82
CA ILE A 242 -4.31 -7.21 8.49
C ILE A 242 -5.39 -8.28 8.49
N ALA A 243 -6.28 -8.24 7.50
CA ALA A 243 -7.26 -9.30 7.23
C ALA A 243 -6.94 -9.99 5.91
N ARG A 244 -7.38 -11.23 5.79
CA ARG A 244 -7.33 -12.03 4.57
C ARG A 244 -8.73 -12.18 3.99
N ALA A 245 -8.84 -12.12 2.68
CA ALA A 245 -10.08 -12.44 1.97
C ALA A 245 -9.78 -13.27 0.72
N THR A 246 -10.73 -14.11 0.31
CA THR A 246 -10.63 -14.94 -0.90
C THR A 246 -11.78 -14.64 -1.86
N SER A 247 -11.57 -14.88 -3.14
CA SER A 247 -12.59 -14.65 -4.16
C SER A 247 -12.33 -15.51 -5.40
N ASN A 248 -13.39 -16.07 -6.00
CA ASN A 248 -13.25 -16.83 -7.24
C ASN A 248 -13.08 -15.92 -8.48
N ASP A 249 -13.75 -14.76 -8.47
CA ASP A 249 -13.83 -13.82 -9.59
C ASP A 249 -13.04 -12.52 -9.37
N GLY A 250 -12.62 -12.25 -8.13
CA GLY A 250 -11.93 -11.02 -7.72
C GLY A 250 -12.88 -9.84 -7.54
N LEU A 251 -14.19 -10.07 -7.48
CA LEU A 251 -15.23 -9.05 -7.28
C LEU A 251 -16.04 -9.34 -6.01
N ASN A 252 -16.44 -10.59 -5.81
CA ASN A 252 -17.16 -11.07 -4.65
C ASN A 252 -16.19 -11.72 -3.68
N TRP A 253 -15.98 -11.10 -2.53
CA TRP A 253 -14.95 -11.52 -1.57
C TRP A 253 -15.57 -12.09 -0.31
N GLU A 254 -14.98 -13.19 0.17
CA GLU A 254 -15.23 -13.74 1.49
C GLU A 254 -14.05 -13.38 2.39
N ARG A 255 -14.28 -12.50 3.38
CA ARG A 255 -13.25 -12.07 4.32
C ARG A 255 -13.26 -12.97 5.55
N GLU A 256 -12.07 -13.38 5.98
CA GLU A 256 -11.91 -14.16 7.20
C GLU A 256 -12.29 -13.33 8.44
N LYS A 257 -12.94 -13.97 9.40
CA LYS A 257 -13.42 -13.31 10.64
C LYS A 257 -12.28 -12.83 11.54
N ASN A 258 -11.17 -13.56 11.52
CA ASN A 258 -10.02 -13.26 12.36
C ASN A 258 -9.00 -12.42 11.58
N GLU A 259 -8.16 -11.70 12.31
CA GLU A 259 -6.98 -11.09 11.70
C GLU A 259 -6.01 -12.17 11.19
N LEU A 260 -5.21 -11.79 10.20
CA LEU A 260 -4.17 -12.64 9.66
C LEU A 260 -3.18 -13.00 10.76
N GLU A 261 -3.05 -14.31 11.01
CA GLU A 261 -2.07 -14.82 11.95
C GLU A 261 -0.65 -14.69 11.38
N ILE A 262 0.22 -13.99 12.11
CA ILE A 262 1.67 -13.96 11.88
C ILE A 262 2.34 -14.51 13.13
N VAL A 263 2.75 -15.78 13.10
CA VAL A 263 3.31 -16.50 14.25
C VAL A 263 4.57 -15.79 14.75
N GLY A 264 4.60 -15.50 16.06
CA GLY A 264 5.73 -14.84 16.74
C GLY A 264 5.73 -13.31 16.68
N ILE A 265 4.78 -12.66 15.99
CA ILE A 265 4.81 -11.19 15.83
C ILE A 265 4.55 -10.42 17.13
N SER A 266 3.76 -10.99 18.04
CA SER A 266 3.40 -10.37 19.33
C SER A 266 4.62 -10.11 20.23
N GLU A 267 5.69 -10.89 20.06
CA GLU A 267 6.94 -10.77 20.82
C GLU A 267 7.90 -9.72 20.24
N ALA A 268 7.62 -9.21 19.03
CA ALA A 268 8.55 -8.34 18.31
C ALA A 268 8.66 -6.92 18.88
N GLY A 269 7.70 -6.48 19.70
CA GLY A 269 7.67 -5.16 20.36
C GLY A 269 7.45 -3.94 19.46
N TRP A 270 7.96 -3.96 18.22
CA TRP A 270 7.77 -2.88 17.23
C TRP A 270 6.46 -3.00 16.44
N ALA A 271 5.80 -4.16 16.50
CA ALA A 271 4.58 -4.49 15.75
C ALA A 271 3.53 -5.23 16.61
N ASN A 272 3.56 -5.03 17.93
CA ASN A 272 2.69 -5.71 18.89
C ASN A 272 1.33 -5.02 19.13
N GLU A 273 1.16 -3.76 18.72
CA GLU A 273 -0.12 -3.04 18.83
C GLU A 273 -0.93 -3.17 17.53
N ASN A 274 -0.25 -2.98 16.39
CA ASN A 274 -0.88 -3.01 15.08
C ASN A 274 0.09 -3.53 14.01
N THR A 275 -0.48 -4.28 13.08
CA THR A 275 0.15 -4.60 11.79
C THR A 275 -0.69 -4.01 10.68
N SER A 276 -0.04 -3.56 9.61
CA SER A 276 -0.72 -2.93 8.48
C SER A 276 0.04 -3.10 7.18
N TYR A 277 -0.66 -2.86 6.08
CA TYR A 277 -0.10 -2.68 4.75
C TYR A 277 0.70 -3.88 4.24
N ALA A 278 0.12 -5.07 4.38
CA ALA A 278 0.65 -6.30 3.82
C ALA A 278 0.93 -6.21 2.30
N HIS A 279 2.03 -6.82 1.86
CA HIS A 279 2.32 -7.09 0.46
C HIS A 279 3.16 -8.35 0.37
N THR A 280 2.74 -9.32 -0.46
CA THR A 280 3.53 -10.55 -0.63
C THR A 280 4.52 -10.40 -1.77
N LEU A 281 5.62 -11.15 -1.71
CA LEU A 281 6.55 -11.34 -2.82
C LEU A 281 7.06 -12.78 -2.82
N THR A 282 7.03 -13.42 -3.98
CA THR A 282 7.65 -14.73 -4.18
C THR A 282 9.03 -14.55 -4.81
N VAL A 283 10.04 -15.21 -4.25
CA VAL A 283 11.43 -15.19 -4.74
C VAL A 283 11.95 -16.63 -4.76
N GLY A 284 12.09 -17.20 -5.96
CA GLY A 284 12.39 -18.62 -6.08
C GLY A 284 11.27 -19.47 -5.50
N SER A 285 11.61 -20.35 -4.54
CA SER A 285 10.64 -21.15 -3.78
C SER A 285 10.10 -20.45 -2.53
N ASP A 286 10.68 -19.30 -2.16
CA ASP A 286 10.33 -18.62 -0.92
C ASP A 286 9.20 -17.62 -1.15
N GLU A 287 8.31 -17.54 -0.18
CA GLU A 287 7.22 -16.57 -0.17
C GLU A 287 7.31 -15.70 1.08
N PHE A 288 7.34 -14.38 0.86
CA PHE A 288 7.49 -13.39 1.91
C PHE A 288 6.24 -12.51 2.01
N LEU A 289 5.89 -12.13 3.24
CA LEU A 289 4.87 -11.12 3.55
C LEU A 289 5.58 -9.93 4.19
N PHE A 290 5.60 -8.79 3.50
CA PHE A 290 6.12 -7.53 4.03
C PHE A 290 4.99 -6.72 4.64
N PHE A 291 5.23 -6.10 5.79
CA PHE A 291 4.20 -5.34 6.51
C PHE A 291 4.82 -4.24 7.39
N ASN A 292 4.01 -3.24 7.71
CA ASN A 292 4.33 -2.20 8.68
C ASN A 292 3.90 -2.61 10.09
N GLY A 293 4.65 -2.15 11.09
CA GLY A 293 4.33 -2.27 12.50
C GLY A 293 3.52 -1.08 13.03
N ASN A 294 3.66 -0.84 14.33
CA ASN A 294 2.89 0.14 15.08
C ASN A 294 2.89 1.53 14.42
N GLY A 295 1.73 2.18 14.48
CA GLY A 295 1.56 3.54 13.96
C GLY A 295 1.78 3.65 12.45
N CYS A 296 1.38 2.66 11.65
CA CYS A 296 1.42 2.74 10.18
C CYS A 296 2.84 2.94 9.61
N GLY A 297 3.86 2.36 10.25
CA GLY A 297 5.26 2.51 9.82
C GLY A 297 6.09 3.51 10.62
N LYS A 298 5.55 4.05 11.73
CA LYS A 298 6.31 4.86 12.71
C LYS A 298 7.40 4.04 13.40
N THR A 299 7.16 2.76 13.62
CA THR A 299 8.17 1.80 14.10
C THR A 299 8.83 1.04 12.95
N GLY A 300 8.55 1.40 11.70
CA GLY A 300 9.16 0.80 10.51
C GLY A 300 8.39 -0.38 9.94
N PHE A 301 9.13 -1.30 9.32
CA PHE A 301 8.58 -2.45 8.59
C PHE A 301 9.46 -3.68 8.75
N GLY A 302 8.86 -4.84 8.46
CA GLY A 302 9.48 -6.14 8.61
C GLY A 302 8.85 -7.15 7.66
N TYR A 303 9.21 -8.42 7.86
CA TYR A 303 8.69 -9.49 7.04
C TYR A 303 8.43 -10.78 7.83
N ALA A 304 7.52 -11.56 7.29
CA ALA A 304 7.29 -12.95 7.63
C ALA A 304 7.55 -13.83 6.41
N LYS A 305 7.82 -15.11 6.65
CA LYS A 305 8.00 -16.12 5.61
C LYS A 305 6.86 -17.13 5.69
N TRP A 306 6.33 -17.55 4.56
CA TRP A 306 5.38 -18.65 4.49
C TRP A 306 6.11 -19.98 4.72
N ILE A 307 5.61 -20.79 5.64
CA ILE A 307 6.15 -22.12 5.94
C ILE A 307 5.06 -23.16 5.71
N ASP A 308 5.30 -24.02 4.73
CA ASP A 308 4.57 -25.27 4.57
C ASP A 308 5.12 -26.26 5.60
N ASN A 309 4.29 -26.69 6.54
CA ASN A 309 4.67 -27.70 7.54
C ASN A 309 4.79 -29.08 6.90
#